data_AF-A0A7Y8WQI0-F1
#
_entry.id   AF-A0A7Y8WQI0-F1
#
_cell.length_a   1.000
_cell.length_b   1.000
_cell.length_c   1.000
_cell.angle_alpha   90.00
_cell.angle_beta   90.00
_cell.angle_gamma   90.00
#
_symmetry.space_group_name_H-M   'P 1'
#
loop_
_entity.id
_entity.type
_entity.pdbx_description
1 polymer ?
#
loop_
_entity_poly.entity_id
_entity_poly.type
_entity_poly.pdbx_seq_one_letter_code
_entity_poly.pdbx_strand_id
1 'polypeptide(L)' 'MDKNVQNKVSSIIADINEIARELEDISHSLGREFKGIGSMKSASSLQQAANKYRNVTHELRKI' A
#
# COMPACT_ATOMS: atom_id res chain seq x y z
N MET A 1 5.05 23.34 9.30
CA MET A 1 3.67 23.07 8.84
C MET A 1 2.69 23.40 9.98
N ASP A 2 1.48 23.86 9.68
CA ASP A 2 0.42 24.06 10.69
C ASP A 2 0.08 22.73 11.40
N LYS A 3 -0.23 22.76 12.70
CA LYS A 3 -0.48 21.53 13.49
C LYS A 3 -1.69 20.75 12.99
N ASN A 4 -2.75 21.42 12.53
CA ASN A 4 -3.91 20.71 11.98
C ASN A 4 -3.56 20.05 10.66
N VAL A 5 -2.74 20.71 9.83
CA VAL A 5 -2.23 20.13 8.58
C VAL A 5 -1.34 18.92 8.87
N GLN A 6 -0.44 19.00 9.85
CA GLN A 6 0.41 17.88 10.27
C GLN A 6 -0.39 16.66 10.75
N ASN A 7 -1.45 16.90 11.55
CA ASN A 7 -2.32 15.83 12.02
C ASN A 7 -3.08 15.17 10.86
N LYS A 8 -3.58 15.95 9.90
CA LYS A 8 -4.23 15.43 8.70
C LYS A 8 -3.28 14.60 7.84
N VAL A 9 -2.06 15.09 7.60
CA VAL A 9 -1.02 14.35 6.86
C VAL A 9 -0.68 13.04 7.57
N SER A 10 -0.59 13.05 8.90
CA SER A 10 -0.34 11.85 9.70
C SER A 10 -1.48 10.82 9.59
N SER A 11 -2.75 11.27 9.59
CA SER A 11 -3.91 10.41 9.36
C SER A 11 -3.88 9.79 7.97
N ILE A 12 -3.64 10.60 6.93
CA ILE A 12 -3.54 10.12 5.54
C ILE A 12 -2.42 9.08 5.41
N ILE A 13 -1.28 9.30 6.08
CA ILE A 13 -0.18 8.33 6.13
C ILE A 13 -0.64 7.02 6.77
N ALA A 14 -1.44 7.06 7.84
CA ALA A 14 -1.95 5.84 8.48
C ALA A 14 -2.87 5.06 7.53
N ASP A 15 -3.85 5.74 6.93
CA ASP A 15 -4.81 5.15 6.00
C ASP A 15 -4.10 4.52 4.77
N ILE A 16 -3.10 5.20 4.22
CA ILE A 16 -2.31 4.69 3.08
C ILE A 16 -1.52 3.43 3.47
N ASN A 17 -0.98 3.38 4.69
CA ASN A 17 -0.26 2.19 5.15
C ASN A 17 -1.19 1.00 5.38
N GLU A 18 -2.43 1.25 5.81
CA GLU A 18 -3.46 0.21 5.95
C GLU A 18 -3.82 -0.38 4.58
N ILE A 19 -4.12 0.48 3.59
CA ILE A 19 -4.38 0.05 2.20
C ILE A 19 -3.18 -0.74 1.64
N ALA A 20 -1.95 -0.26 1.86
CA ALA A 20 -0.77 -0.97 1.38
C ALA A 20 -0.63 -2.37 1.97
N ARG A 21 -0.97 -2.55 3.26
CA ARG A 21 -0.96 -3.87 3.92
C ARG A 21 -2.04 -4.78 3.37
N GLU A 22 -3.27 -4.30 3.21
CA GLU A 22 -4.36 -5.08 2.65
C GLU A 22 -4.02 -5.60 1.24
N LEU A 23 -3.42 -4.74 0.41
CA LEU A 23 -2.98 -5.14 -0.94
C LEU A 23 -1.91 -6.24 -0.91
N GLU A 24 -1.01 -6.22 0.06
CA GLU A 24 -0.04 -7.30 0.24
C GLU A 24 -0.68 -8.58 0.73
N ASP A 25 -1.59 -8.51 1.69
CA ASP A 25 -2.29 -9.68 2.20
C ASP A 25 -3.09 -10.37 1.09
N ILE A 26 -3.77 -9.59 0.25
CA ILE A 26 -4.48 -10.10 -0.94
C ILE A 26 -3.49 -10.69 -1.95
N SER A 27 -2.37 -10.00 -2.22
CA SER A 27 -1.32 -10.50 -3.12
C SER A 27 -0.76 -11.84 -2.65
N HIS A 28 -0.42 -11.95 -1.36
CA HIS A 28 0.11 -13.16 -0.75
C HIS A 28 -0.90 -14.31 -0.74
N SER A 29 -2.17 -14.01 -0.49
CA SER A 29 -3.25 -15.00 -0.51
C SER A 29 -3.48 -15.51 -1.93
N LEU A 30 -3.54 -14.61 -2.92
CA LEU A 30 -3.65 -14.97 -4.35
C LEU A 30 -2.47 -15.82 -4.84
N GLY A 31 -1.24 -15.47 -4.44
CA GLY A 31 -0.04 -16.21 -4.83
C GLY A 31 0.03 -17.62 -4.21
N ARG A 32 -0.60 -17.83 -3.05
CA ARG A 32 -0.66 -19.15 -2.38
C ARG A 32 -1.81 -20.02 -2.87
N GLU A 33 -3.01 -19.46 -2.98
CA GLU A 33 -4.25 -20.22 -3.22
C GLU A 33 -4.49 -20.51 -4.70
N PHE A 34 -4.04 -19.62 -5.59
CA PHE A 34 -4.27 -19.79 -7.03
C PHE A 34 -2.96 -20.10 -7.74
N LYS A 35 -2.82 -21.34 -8.22
CA LYS A 35 -1.68 -21.74 -9.06
C LYS A 35 -2.03 -21.52 -10.54
N GLY A 36 -1.65 -20.37 -11.07
CA GLY A 36 -1.84 -20.02 -12.48
C GLY A 36 -1.05 -18.77 -12.89
N ILE A 37 -0.76 -18.62 -14.19
CA ILE A 37 -0.03 -17.44 -14.69
C ILE A 37 -0.82 -16.14 -14.42
N GLY A 38 -2.16 -16.21 -14.48
CA GLY A 38 -3.03 -15.08 -14.17
C GLY A 38 -2.94 -14.62 -12.71
N SER A 39 -2.94 -15.54 -11.75
CA SER A 39 -2.84 -15.21 -10.32
C SER A 39 -1.47 -14.65 -9.94
N MET A 40 -0.39 -15.17 -10.55
CA MET A 40 0.96 -14.60 -10.35
C MET A 40 1.05 -13.15 -10.87
N LYS A 41 0.42 -12.85 -12.01
CA LYS A 41 0.36 -11.47 -12.54
C LYS A 41 -0.45 -10.56 -11.63
N SER A 42 -1.62 -10.99 -11.16
CA SER A 42 -2.45 -10.20 -10.25
C SER A 42 -1.75 -9.94 -8.92
N ALA A 43 -1.12 -10.96 -8.32
CA ALA A 43 -0.34 -10.82 -7.10
C ALA A 43 0.80 -9.79 -7.28
N SER A 44 1.56 -9.89 -8.39
CA SER A 44 2.61 -8.92 -8.71
C SER A 44 2.08 -7.49 -8.85
N SER A 45 0.96 -7.30 -9.55
CA SER A 45 0.32 -5.99 -9.72
C SER A 45 -0.14 -5.39 -8.38
N LEU A 46 -0.72 -6.20 -7.48
CA LEU A 46 -1.12 -5.76 -6.15
C LEU A 46 0.09 -5.37 -5.28
N GLN A 47 1.17 -6.14 -5.35
CA GLN A 47 2.41 -5.81 -4.64
C GLN A 47 3.05 -4.52 -5.17
N GLN A 48 3.01 -4.29 -6.48
CA GLN A 48 3.43 -3.02 -7.06
C GLN A 48 2.55 -1.85 -6.59
N ALA A 49 1.24 -2.04 -6.48
CA ALA A 49 0.34 -1.02 -5.95
C ALA A 49 0.66 -0.69 -4.48
N ALA A 50 0.85 -1.70 -3.62
CA ALA A 50 1.27 -1.52 -2.23
C ALA A 50 2.58 -0.71 -2.13
N ASN A 51 3.56 -1.01 -3.00
CA ASN A 51 4.81 -0.26 -3.04
C ASN A 51 4.62 1.20 -3.46
N LYS A 52 3.72 1.50 -4.41
CA LYS A 52 3.39 2.89 -4.76
C LYS A 52 2.81 3.65 -3.57
N TYR A 53 1.91 3.04 -2.82
CA TYR A 53 1.35 3.62 -1.60
C TYR A 53 2.43 3.90 -0.55
N ARG A 54 3.36 2.98 -0.33
CA ARG A 54 4.52 3.22 0.56
C ARG A 54 5.40 4.36 0.10
N ASN A 55 5.62 4.50 -1.20
CA ASN A 55 6.40 5.61 -1.75
C ASN A 55 5.68 6.95 -1.48
N VAL A 56 4.36 7.01 -1.66
CA VAL A 56 3.56 8.20 -1.30
C VAL A 56 3.71 8.51 0.19
N THR A 57 3.60 7.52 1.07
CA THR A 57 3.85 7.70 2.51
C THR A 57 5.25 8.25 2.78
N HIS A 58 6.27 7.74 2.09
CA HIS A 58 7.65 8.19 2.26
C HIS A 58 7.82 9.66 1.85
N GLU A 59 7.20 10.10 0.75
CA GLU A 59 7.21 11.50 0.35
C GLU A 59 6.40 12.40 1.30
N LEU A 60 5.22 11.95 1.75
CA LEU A 60 4.39 12.70 2.71
C LEU A 60 5.10 12.95 4.03
N ARG A 61 5.99 12.05 4.46
CA ARG A 61 6.80 12.21 5.69
C ARG A 61 7.91 13.27 5.57
N LYS A 62 8.22 13.74 4.36
CA LYS A 62 9.23 14.78 4.11
C LYS A 62 8.64 16.19 4.17
N ILE A 63 7.31 16.30 4.27
CA ILE A 63 6.53 17.56 4.31
C ILE A 63 6.23 17.93 5.77
#